data_AF-A0A182ECG4-F1
#
_entry.id   AF-A0A182ECG4-F1
#
_cell.length_a   1.000
_cell.length_b   1.000
_cell.length_c   1.000
_cell.angle_alpha   90.00
_cell.angle_beta   90.00
_cell.angle_gamma   90.00
#
_symmetry.space_group_name_H-M   'P 1'
#
loop_
_entity.id
_entity.type
_entity.pdbx_description
1 polymer ?
#
loop_
_entity_poly.entity_id
_entity_poly.type
_entity_poly.pdbx_seq_one_letter_code
_entity_poly.pdbx_strand_id
1 'polypeptide(L)'
;MRAPFLPDFGKTGQIIFSAFSIAIVSFVIHIALAKLTAKEYNYQINVNQEWLALGTMHIVASFFGCFAGGSSLSRTIISAKLGSRSQLTTLVVVIILLIIAFGAAPLFKYLPKTILSCIVVIAMKELYMKICWSRILFRESTVDFFIFLVTFTAVVLININIGLAIGIVFALLTVVLRSQWAESTCMGRIPGTSDFKGIGHYRAAMEISGIKVFRFDAPLYFANAELFLSSMHSATGLDPLNIVAKLKQTVDEKKKIADDKISKKTEIIDKDEEIQLTVRRHSIQPSKGDVEVNKEAEDLIQLTHIIVDCSSFPYIDLMGVDALARAHAEYKAINITVFFACCKVAVRQMFEYSHFYEHVPKSYMFVSLQDAVAQAQYEQQQDIRFGSSAEAVPSKIMLPSINPDVTQSSSTNDK
;
A
#
# COMPACT_ATOMS: atom_id res chain seq x y z
N MET A 1 -32.46 -14.60 43.26
CA MET A 1 -31.96 -14.64 41.86
C MET A 1 -33.10 -15.04 40.95
N ARG A 2 -33.05 -14.63 39.68
CA ARG A 2 -33.99 -15.11 38.66
C ARG A 2 -33.70 -16.59 38.36
N ALA A 3 -34.74 -17.40 38.23
CA ALA A 3 -34.57 -18.80 37.80
C ALA A 3 -33.96 -18.83 36.38
N PRO A 4 -33.12 -19.83 36.06
CA PRO A 4 -32.54 -19.95 34.73
C PRO A 4 -33.66 -20.10 33.69
N PHE A 5 -33.54 -19.39 32.57
CA PHE A 5 -34.50 -19.45 31.46
C PHE A 5 -33.77 -19.55 30.12
N LEU A 6 -34.42 -20.18 29.14
CA LEU A 6 -33.88 -20.31 27.79
C LEU A 6 -34.00 -18.98 27.04
N PRO A 7 -32.93 -18.50 26.37
CA PRO A 7 -33.01 -17.35 25.49
C PRO A 7 -34.02 -17.57 24.36
N ASP A 8 -34.86 -16.57 24.11
CA ASP A 8 -35.80 -16.59 22.98
C ASP A 8 -35.07 -16.31 21.67
N PHE A 9 -34.93 -17.34 20.83
CA PHE A 9 -34.27 -17.24 19.52
C PHE A 9 -35.16 -16.61 18.43
N GLY A 10 -36.45 -16.38 18.69
CA GLY A 10 -37.37 -15.80 17.71
C GLY A 10 -36.99 -14.36 17.30
N LYS A 11 -36.24 -13.64 18.15
CA LYS A 11 -35.81 -12.25 17.91
C LYS A 11 -34.35 -12.12 17.47
N THR A 12 -33.63 -13.23 17.28
CA THR A 12 -32.19 -13.21 16.99
C THR A 12 -31.86 -12.36 15.76
N GLY A 13 -32.65 -12.45 14.69
CA GLY A 13 -32.43 -11.67 13.47
C GLY A 13 -32.45 -10.15 13.67
N GLN A 14 -33.23 -9.64 14.63
CA GLN A 14 -33.34 -8.21 14.88
C GLN A 14 -32.18 -7.66 15.73
N ILE A 15 -31.57 -8.51 16.56
CA ILE A 15 -30.53 -8.09 17.53
C ILE A 15 -29.11 -8.45 17.09
N ILE A 16 -28.95 -9.23 16.02
CA ILE A 16 -27.65 -9.79 15.63
C ILE A 16 -26.58 -8.73 15.37
N PHE A 17 -26.95 -7.61 14.73
CA PHE A 17 -26.02 -6.51 14.46
C PHE A 17 -25.56 -5.83 15.75
N SER A 18 -26.49 -5.52 16.66
CA SER A 18 -26.18 -4.96 17.98
C SER A 18 -25.33 -5.92 18.82
N ALA A 19 -25.65 -7.22 18.78
CA ALA A 19 -24.89 -8.25 19.48
C ALA A 19 -23.45 -8.34 18.96
N PHE A 20 -23.26 -8.29 17.63
CA PHE A 20 -21.95 -8.29 16.99
C PHE A 20 -21.12 -7.06 17.40
N SER A 21 -21.71 -5.86 17.36
CA SER A 21 -21.02 -4.63 17.82
C SER A 21 -20.60 -4.72 19.28
N ILE A 22 -21.49 -5.20 20.16
CA ILE A 22 -21.19 -5.38 21.59
C ILE A 22 -20.08 -6.42 21.80
N ALA A 23 -20.09 -7.53 21.05
CA ALA A 23 -19.06 -8.56 21.16
C ALA A 23 -17.67 -8.02 20.79
N ILE A 24 -17.56 -7.28 19.68
CA ILE A 24 -16.31 -6.64 19.27
C ILE A 24 -15.84 -5.65 20.33
N VAL A 25 -16.69 -4.72 20.75
CA VAL A 25 -16.31 -3.68 21.71
C VAL A 25 -15.92 -4.29 23.06
N SER A 26 -16.69 -5.26 23.55
CA SER A 26 -16.42 -5.95 24.81
C SER A 26 -15.06 -6.68 24.76
N PHE A 27 -14.78 -7.38 23.66
CA PHE A 27 -13.50 -8.07 23.49
C PHE A 27 -12.32 -7.11 23.36
N VAL A 28 -12.45 -6.04 22.56
CA VAL A 28 -11.39 -5.04 22.37
C VAL A 28 -11.03 -4.37 23.70
N ILE A 29 -12.03 -3.99 24.50
CA ILE A 29 -11.81 -3.41 25.84
C ILE A 29 -11.13 -4.43 26.76
N HIS A 30 -11.59 -5.68 26.74
CA HIS A 30 -11.04 -6.75 27.55
C HIS A 30 -9.58 -7.04 27.22
N ILE A 31 -9.23 -7.24 25.94
CA ILE A 31 -7.86 -7.53 25.53
C ILE A 31 -6.92 -6.33 25.74
N ALA A 32 -7.41 -5.10 25.59
CA ALA A 32 -6.64 -3.90 25.89
C ALA A 32 -6.26 -3.84 27.38
N LEU A 33 -7.23 -4.11 28.26
CA LEU A 33 -6.98 -4.20 29.71
C LEU A 33 -6.03 -5.36 30.04
N ALA A 34 -6.28 -6.55 29.47
CA ALA A 34 -5.44 -7.71 29.73
C ALA A 34 -3.99 -7.40 29.32
N LYS A 35 -3.75 -6.87 28.11
CA LYS A 35 -2.41 -6.46 27.65
C LYS A 35 -1.77 -5.38 28.54
N LEU A 36 -2.56 -4.43 29.04
CA LEU A 36 -2.07 -3.43 30.00
C LEU A 36 -1.52 -4.11 31.26
N THR A 37 -2.30 -5.01 31.87
CA THR A 37 -1.90 -5.75 33.08
C THR A 37 -0.76 -6.72 32.81
N ALA A 38 -0.76 -7.42 31.68
CA ALA A 38 0.36 -8.29 31.27
C ALA A 38 1.68 -7.55 31.13
N LYS A 39 1.65 -6.32 30.60
CA LYS A 39 2.83 -5.47 30.52
C LYS A 39 3.30 -5.03 31.91
N GLU A 40 2.38 -4.70 32.82
CA GLU A 40 2.71 -4.27 34.19
C GLU A 40 3.34 -5.42 35.01
N TYR A 41 2.84 -6.64 34.85
CA TYR A 41 3.29 -7.82 35.61
C TYR A 41 4.21 -8.78 34.83
N ASN A 42 4.63 -8.40 33.62
CA ASN A 42 5.52 -9.17 32.74
C ASN A 42 5.11 -10.64 32.53
N TYR A 43 3.83 -10.87 32.21
CA TYR A 43 3.35 -12.20 31.78
C TYR A 43 2.83 -12.17 30.35
N GLN A 44 2.70 -13.34 29.72
CA GLN A 44 2.16 -13.46 28.37
C GLN A 44 0.68 -13.81 28.40
N ILE A 45 -0.08 -13.25 27.44
CA ILE A 45 -1.51 -13.52 27.27
C ILE A 45 -1.73 -14.32 26.01
N ASN A 46 -2.59 -15.34 26.12
CA ASN A 46 -3.14 -16.02 24.97
C ASN A 46 -4.48 -15.38 24.58
N VAL A 47 -4.48 -14.64 23.46
CA VAL A 47 -5.65 -13.91 22.94
C VAL A 47 -6.84 -14.85 22.65
N ASN A 48 -6.57 -16.05 22.13
CA ASN A 48 -7.61 -17.03 21.80
C ASN A 48 -8.28 -17.57 23.08
N GLN A 49 -7.50 -17.74 24.16
CA GLN A 49 -8.03 -18.17 25.45
C GLN A 49 -8.94 -17.11 26.08
N GLU A 50 -8.54 -15.84 26.02
CA GLU A 50 -9.38 -14.73 26.52
C GLU A 50 -10.68 -14.60 25.72
N TRP A 51 -10.61 -14.78 24.39
CA TRP A 51 -11.82 -14.79 23.55
C TRP A 51 -12.79 -15.90 23.94
N LEU A 52 -12.28 -17.12 24.13
CA LEU A 52 -13.09 -18.27 24.55
C LEU A 52 -13.68 -18.07 25.95
N ALA A 53 -12.88 -17.56 26.89
CA ALA A 53 -13.33 -17.29 28.26
C ALA A 53 -14.46 -16.25 28.30
N LEU A 54 -14.31 -15.15 27.56
CA LEU A 54 -15.32 -14.09 27.49
C LEU A 54 -16.62 -14.58 26.82
N GLY A 55 -16.50 -15.34 25.72
CA GLY A 55 -17.66 -15.94 25.05
C GLY A 55 -18.41 -16.93 25.95
N THR A 56 -17.68 -17.81 26.63
CA THR A 56 -18.27 -18.79 27.58
C THR A 56 -18.98 -18.06 28.73
N MET A 57 -18.38 -16.99 29.26
CA MET A 57 -19.00 -16.15 30.28
C MET A 57 -20.33 -15.56 29.80
N HIS A 58 -20.41 -15.03 28.58
CA HIS A 58 -21.66 -14.48 28.03
C HIS A 58 -22.71 -15.56 27.76
N ILE A 59 -22.32 -16.75 27.30
CA ILE A 59 -23.24 -17.87 27.11
C ILE A 59 -23.87 -18.24 28.45
N VAL A 60 -23.07 -18.48 29.49
CA VAL A 60 -23.59 -18.81 30.83
C VAL A 60 -24.46 -17.67 31.37
N ALA A 61 -24.02 -16.42 31.22
CA ALA A 61 -24.75 -15.24 31.68
C ALA A 61 -26.13 -15.07 31.01
N SER A 62 -26.28 -15.51 29.76
CA SER A 62 -27.54 -15.40 29.01
C SER A 62 -28.70 -16.17 29.67
N PHE A 63 -28.42 -17.33 30.28
CA PHE A 63 -29.45 -18.14 30.97
C PHE A 63 -29.98 -17.49 32.25
N PHE A 64 -29.24 -16.55 32.83
CA PHE A 64 -29.63 -15.85 34.06
C PHE A 64 -30.21 -14.45 33.79
N GLY A 65 -30.36 -14.06 32.52
CA GLY A 65 -30.87 -12.75 32.13
C GLY A 65 -29.91 -11.60 32.44
N CYS A 66 -28.60 -11.88 32.48
CA CYS A 66 -27.57 -10.86 32.65
C CYS A 66 -27.38 -10.05 31.36
N PHE A 67 -27.07 -8.76 31.51
CA PHE A 67 -26.63 -7.93 30.39
C PHE A 67 -25.23 -8.33 29.94
N ALA A 68 -24.88 -8.01 28.69
CA ALA A 68 -23.53 -8.22 28.17
C ALA A 68 -22.52 -7.42 29.01
N GLY A 69 -21.74 -8.14 29.83
CA GLY A 69 -20.71 -7.58 30.68
C GLY A 69 -19.38 -7.41 29.95
N GLY A 70 -18.49 -6.62 30.55
CA GLY A 70 -17.10 -6.48 30.12
C GLY A 70 -16.19 -6.29 31.32
N SER A 71 -14.89 -6.19 31.06
CA SER A 71 -13.92 -5.95 32.12
C SER A 71 -13.90 -4.50 32.57
N SER A 72 -13.65 -4.29 33.85
CA SER A 72 -13.61 -2.96 34.46
C SER A 72 -12.17 -2.53 34.68
N LEU A 73 -11.74 -1.53 33.91
CA LEU A 73 -10.40 -0.94 33.99
C LEU A 73 -10.09 -0.46 35.42
N SER A 74 -10.96 0.38 36.00
CA SER A 74 -10.76 0.96 37.33
C SER A 74 -10.66 -0.11 38.42
N ARG A 75 -11.54 -1.12 38.43
CA ARG A 75 -11.52 -2.20 39.44
C ARG A 75 -10.26 -3.07 39.33
N THR A 76 -9.87 -3.39 38.11
CA THR A 76 -8.70 -4.25 37.85
C THR A 76 -7.41 -3.55 38.24
N ILE A 77 -7.24 -2.27 37.85
CA ILE A 77 -6.05 -1.47 38.23
C ILE A 77 -5.97 -1.27 39.74
N ILE A 78 -7.09 -0.98 40.42
CA ILE A 78 -7.07 -0.82 41.88
C ILE A 78 -6.70 -2.15 42.55
N SER A 79 -7.28 -3.27 42.11
CA SER A 79 -6.95 -4.60 42.65
C SER A 79 -5.48 -4.97 42.41
N ALA A 80 -4.94 -4.65 41.23
CA ALA A 80 -3.53 -4.78 40.89
C ALA A 80 -2.64 -3.95 41.83
N LYS A 81 -2.95 -2.65 42.02
CA LYS A 81 -2.22 -1.77 42.94
C LYS A 81 -2.24 -2.24 44.39
N LEU A 82 -3.30 -2.91 44.81
CA LEU A 82 -3.41 -3.53 46.15
C LEU A 82 -2.61 -4.84 46.26
N GLY A 83 -1.90 -5.25 45.21
CA GLY A 83 -1.03 -6.43 45.22
C GLY A 83 -1.75 -7.75 44.92
N SER A 84 -2.96 -7.72 44.35
CA SER A 84 -3.66 -8.94 43.94
C SER A 84 -2.89 -9.66 42.83
N ARG A 85 -2.57 -10.94 43.05
CA ARG A 85 -1.83 -11.79 42.09
C ARG A 85 -2.63 -13.00 41.58
N SER A 86 -3.84 -13.20 42.08
CA SER A 86 -4.67 -14.38 41.78
C SER A 86 -6.12 -14.00 41.56
N GLN A 87 -6.84 -14.83 40.77
CA GLN A 87 -8.27 -14.70 40.54
C GLN A 87 -9.12 -15.01 41.78
N LEU A 88 -8.51 -15.56 42.85
CA LEU A 88 -9.18 -15.77 44.13
C LEU A 88 -9.74 -14.46 44.70
N THR A 89 -9.08 -13.32 44.45
CA THR A 89 -9.59 -12.00 44.83
C THR A 89 -10.96 -11.72 44.22
N THR A 90 -11.16 -12.08 42.95
CA THR A 90 -12.45 -11.94 42.26
C THR A 90 -13.52 -12.82 42.91
N LEU A 91 -13.17 -14.05 43.33
CA LEU A 91 -14.09 -14.94 44.04
C LEU A 91 -14.57 -14.34 45.36
N VAL A 92 -13.65 -13.80 46.17
CA VAL A 92 -13.98 -13.13 47.45
C VAL A 92 -14.92 -11.94 47.20
N VAL A 93 -14.64 -11.13 46.18
CA VAL A 93 -15.50 -10.00 45.78
C VAL A 93 -16.90 -10.48 45.41
N VAL A 94 -17.03 -11.57 44.65
CA VAL A 94 -18.34 -12.14 44.28
C VAL A 94 -19.11 -12.63 45.51
N ILE A 95 -18.46 -13.30 46.46
CA ILE A 95 -19.10 -13.75 47.70
C ILE A 95 -19.63 -12.57 48.52
N ILE A 96 -18.83 -11.51 48.67
CA ILE A 96 -19.25 -10.29 49.37
C ILE A 96 -20.44 -9.64 48.65
N LEU A 97 -20.40 -9.56 47.32
CA LEU A 97 -21.52 -9.03 46.52
C LEU A 97 -22.80 -9.85 46.70
N LEU A 98 -22.71 -11.18 46.81
CA LEU A 98 -23.86 -12.03 47.09
C LEU A 98 -24.42 -11.77 48.49
N ILE A 99 -23.57 -11.67 49.52
CA ILE A 99 -24.01 -11.35 50.90
C ILE A 99 -24.72 -10.00 50.93
N ILE A 100 -24.16 -8.97 50.28
CA ILE A 100 -24.77 -7.64 50.20
C ILE A 100 -26.10 -7.70 49.43
N ALA A 101 -26.15 -8.43 48.31
CA ALA A 101 -27.35 -8.55 47.49
C ALA A 101 -28.52 -9.25 48.22
N PHE A 102 -28.25 -10.21 49.09
CA PHE A 102 -29.29 -10.91 49.85
C PHE A 102 -29.59 -10.27 51.22
N GLY A 103 -28.59 -9.70 51.89
CA GLY A 103 -28.74 -9.14 53.23
C GLY A 103 -29.10 -7.65 53.25
N ALA A 104 -28.40 -6.84 52.44
CA ALA A 104 -28.49 -5.38 52.49
C ALA A 104 -29.41 -4.76 51.42
N ALA A 105 -30.10 -5.57 50.61
CA ALA A 105 -31.01 -5.09 49.57
C ALA A 105 -32.02 -4.02 50.05
N PRO A 106 -32.65 -4.14 51.24
CA PRO A 106 -33.58 -3.12 51.74
C PRO A 106 -32.93 -1.76 51.99
N LEU A 107 -31.63 -1.73 52.32
CA LEU A 107 -30.90 -0.50 52.63
C LEU A 107 -30.76 0.39 51.37
N PHE A 108 -30.61 -0.22 50.20
CA PHE A 108 -30.49 0.50 48.93
C PHE A 108 -31.80 1.15 48.46
N LYS A 109 -32.96 0.78 49.03
CA LYS A 109 -34.25 1.39 48.67
C LYS A 109 -34.27 2.89 48.93
N TYR A 110 -33.56 3.35 49.96
CA TYR A 110 -33.50 4.76 50.35
C TYR A 110 -32.41 5.54 49.61
N LEU A 111 -31.62 4.89 48.74
CA LEU A 111 -30.52 5.56 48.04
C LEU A 111 -31.06 6.53 46.98
N PRO A 112 -30.82 7.84 47.10
CA PRO A 112 -31.30 8.81 46.12
C PRO A 112 -30.62 8.60 44.76
N LYS A 113 -31.40 8.69 43.67
CA LYS A 113 -30.89 8.61 42.30
C LYS A 113 -29.80 9.65 42.02
N THR A 114 -29.85 10.81 42.67
CA THR A 114 -28.85 11.87 42.56
C THR A 114 -27.45 11.38 42.92
N ILE A 115 -27.31 10.58 43.98
CA ILE A 115 -26.01 10.05 44.40
C ILE A 115 -25.46 9.10 43.32
N LEU A 116 -26.33 8.27 42.75
CA LEU A 116 -25.94 7.36 41.67
C LEU A 116 -25.47 8.12 40.42
N SER A 117 -26.15 9.21 40.05
CA SER A 117 -25.72 10.08 38.94
C SER A 117 -24.36 10.71 39.19
N CYS A 118 -24.10 11.20 40.42
CA CYS A 118 -22.79 11.75 40.79
C CYS A 118 -21.67 10.71 40.65
N ILE A 119 -21.92 9.46 41.07
CA ILE A 119 -20.96 8.35 40.92
C ILE A 119 -20.66 8.10 39.44
N VAL A 120 -21.67 8.09 38.57
CA VAL A 120 -21.48 7.90 37.12
C VAL A 120 -20.66 9.03 36.51
N VAL A 121 -20.96 10.29 36.85
CA VAL A 121 -20.20 11.45 36.33
C VAL A 121 -18.72 11.38 36.75
N ILE A 122 -18.43 11.02 38.00
CA ILE A 122 -17.05 10.86 38.50
C ILE A 122 -16.37 9.70 37.77
N ALA A 123 -17.05 8.58 37.54
CA ALA A 123 -16.51 7.44 36.81
C ALA A 123 -16.17 7.80 35.33
N MET A 124 -16.90 8.73 34.73
CA MET A 124 -16.65 9.21 33.36
C MET A 124 -15.55 10.27 33.25
N LYS A 125 -14.99 10.76 34.37
CA LYS A 125 -13.94 11.81 34.38
C LYS A 125 -12.76 11.46 33.47
N GLU A 126 -12.27 10.22 33.52
CA GLU A 126 -11.13 9.78 32.69
C GLU A 126 -11.46 9.82 31.19
N LEU A 127 -12.72 9.55 30.81
CA LEU A 127 -13.17 9.62 29.43
C LEU A 127 -13.26 11.06 28.94
N TYR A 128 -13.79 11.98 29.76
CA TYR A 128 -13.85 13.41 29.41
C TYR A 128 -12.45 14.01 29.24
N MET A 129 -11.49 13.61 30.06
CA MET A 129 -10.09 14.07 29.91
C MET A 129 -9.50 13.68 28.55
N LYS A 130 -9.91 12.54 27.96
CA LYS A 130 -9.44 12.13 26.62
C LYS A 130 -9.89 13.08 25.50
N ILE A 131 -11.03 13.76 25.66
CA ILE A 131 -11.48 14.76 24.68
C ILE A 131 -10.47 15.91 24.62
N CYS A 132 -9.94 16.34 25.76
CA CYS A 132 -8.90 17.38 25.81
C CYS A 132 -7.59 16.93 25.14
N TRP A 133 -7.26 15.65 25.22
CA TRP A 133 -6.09 15.06 24.56
C TRP A 133 -6.17 15.06 23.03
N SER A 134 -7.37 15.20 22.45
CA SER A 134 -7.55 15.22 20.99
C SER A 134 -6.75 16.34 20.29
N ARG A 135 -6.51 17.48 20.96
CA ARG A 135 -5.68 18.56 20.43
C ARG A 135 -4.21 18.15 20.27
N ILE A 136 -3.71 17.32 21.18
CA ILE A 136 -2.34 16.77 21.09
C ILE A 136 -2.28 15.78 19.93
N LEU A 137 -3.30 14.92 19.81
CA LEU A 137 -3.41 13.95 18.71
C LEU A 137 -3.36 14.63 17.34
N PHE A 138 -4.04 15.77 17.17
CA PHE A 138 -4.00 16.53 15.91
C PHE A 138 -2.58 16.98 15.51
N ARG A 139 -1.73 17.30 16.48
CA ARG A 139 -0.35 17.72 16.23
C ARG A 139 0.57 16.55 15.90
N GLU A 140 0.31 15.37 16.46
CA GLU A 140 1.12 14.16 16.24
C GLU A 140 0.72 13.42 14.97
N SER A 141 -0.58 13.21 14.75
CA SER A 141 -1.13 12.49 13.60
C SER A 141 -2.46 13.10 13.19
N THR A 142 -2.43 13.90 12.13
CA THR A 142 -3.65 14.51 11.56
C THR A 142 -4.65 13.44 11.11
N VAL A 143 -4.15 12.32 10.57
CA VAL A 143 -4.98 11.20 10.12
C VAL A 143 -5.74 10.55 11.28
N ASP A 144 -5.04 10.23 12.38
CA ASP A 144 -5.69 9.60 13.54
C ASP A 144 -6.66 10.54 14.23
N PHE A 145 -6.39 11.85 14.22
CA PHE A 145 -7.32 12.85 14.68
C PHE A 145 -8.62 12.86 13.86
N PHE A 146 -8.55 12.78 12.54
CA PHE A 146 -9.77 12.70 11.71
C PHE A 146 -10.55 11.42 11.96
N ILE A 147 -9.87 10.28 12.14
CA ILE A 147 -10.53 9.02 12.51
C ILE A 147 -11.27 9.19 13.84
N PHE A 148 -10.62 9.78 14.85
CA PHE A 148 -11.24 10.09 16.13
C PHE A 148 -12.46 11.02 15.97
N LEU A 149 -12.30 12.12 15.25
CA LEU A 149 -13.33 13.15 15.09
C LEU A 149 -14.57 12.61 14.37
N VAL A 150 -14.39 11.88 13.27
CA VAL A 150 -15.48 11.26 12.50
C VAL A 150 -16.19 10.22 13.36
N THR A 151 -15.46 9.34 14.02
CA THR A 151 -16.04 8.28 14.87
C THR A 151 -16.78 8.87 16.07
N PHE A 152 -16.18 9.85 16.75
CA PHE A 152 -16.78 10.52 17.91
C PHE A 152 -18.08 11.22 17.52
N THR A 153 -18.06 12.01 16.44
CA THR A 153 -19.22 12.74 15.96
C THR A 153 -20.33 11.78 15.51
N ALA A 154 -20.00 10.71 14.80
CA ALA A 154 -20.98 9.71 14.35
C ALA A 154 -21.63 8.97 15.52
N VAL A 155 -20.87 8.58 16.54
CA VAL A 155 -21.41 7.88 17.73
C VAL A 155 -22.30 8.81 18.57
N VAL A 156 -21.92 10.08 18.72
CA VAL A 156 -22.67 11.05 19.53
C VAL A 156 -23.96 11.51 18.83
N LEU A 157 -23.93 11.74 17.51
CA LEU A 157 -25.08 12.30 16.78
C LEU A 157 -26.05 11.25 16.22
N ILE A 158 -25.57 10.06 15.86
CA ILE A 158 -26.37 9.04 15.16
C ILE A 158 -26.77 7.93 16.15
N ASN A 159 -25.88 6.97 16.35
CA ASN A 159 -25.99 5.90 17.34
C ASN A 159 -24.64 5.18 17.46
N ILE A 160 -24.51 4.34 18.49
CA ILE A 160 -23.27 3.59 18.76
C ILE A 160 -22.96 2.60 17.64
N ASN A 161 -23.96 1.86 17.14
CA ASN A 161 -23.72 0.78 16.18
C ASN A 161 -23.29 1.30 14.80
N ILE A 162 -24.00 2.29 14.24
CA ILE A 162 -23.66 2.91 12.95
C ILE A 162 -22.42 3.77 13.11
N GLY A 163 -22.27 4.49 14.22
CA GLY A 163 -21.07 5.29 14.49
C GLY A 163 -19.79 4.45 14.53
N LEU A 164 -19.83 3.27 15.15
CA LEU A 164 -18.72 2.32 15.13
C LEU A 164 -18.43 1.81 13.71
N ALA A 165 -19.47 1.46 12.94
CA ALA A 165 -19.31 1.00 11.56
C ALA A 165 -18.67 2.09 10.67
N ILE A 166 -19.15 3.34 10.77
CA ILE A 166 -18.58 4.49 10.06
C ILE A 166 -17.11 4.67 10.45
N GLY A 167 -16.79 4.61 11.74
CA GLY A 167 -15.41 4.74 12.23
C GLY A 167 -14.46 3.68 11.66
N ILE A 168 -14.90 2.41 11.62
CA ILE A 168 -14.13 1.30 11.06
C ILE A 168 -13.91 1.51 9.55
N VAL A 169 -14.98 1.80 8.80
CA VAL A 169 -14.90 2.03 7.35
C VAL A 169 -13.99 3.21 7.04
N PHE A 170 -14.13 4.32 7.77
CA PHE A 170 -13.29 5.50 7.59
C PHE A 170 -11.82 5.20 7.93
N ALA A 171 -11.54 4.49 9.03
CA ALA A 171 -10.18 4.07 9.36
C ALA A 171 -9.55 3.21 8.26
N LEU A 172 -10.28 2.22 7.73
CA LEU A 172 -9.81 1.40 6.60
C LEU A 172 -9.58 2.23 5.35
N LEU A 173 -10.48 3.16 5.03
CA LEU A 173 -10.33 4.08 3.89
C LEU A 173 -9.05 4.91 4.01
N THR A 174 -8.74 5.45 5.19
CA THR A 174 -7.49 6.21 5.37
C THR A 174 -6.24 5.35 5.15
N VAL A 175 -6.28 4.05 5.49
CA VAL A 175 -5.17 3.13 5.23
C VAL A 175 -4.98 2.91 3.73
N VAL A 176 -6.08 2.72 2.99
CA VAL A 176 -6.04 2.57 1.53
C VAL A 176 -5.51 3.84 0.85
N LEU A 177 -6.06 5.02 1.19
CA LEU A 177 -5.63 6.28 0.59
C LEU A 177 -4.16 6.59 0.86
N ARG A 178 -3.68 6.33 2.09
CA ARG A 178 -2.27 6.51 2.44
C ARG A 178 -1.36 5.54 1.69
N SER A 179 -1.84 4.31 1.46
CA SER A 179 -1.08 3.32 0.69
C SER A 179 -1.04 3.62 -0.82
N GLN A 180 -2.01 4.39 -1.33
CA GLN A 180 -2.03 4.81 -2.74
C GLN A 180 -1.00 5.91 -3.03
N TRP A 181 -0.83 6.87 -2.12
CA TRP A 181 0.16 7.94 -2.27
C TRP A 181 1.55 7.52 -1.79
N ALA A 182 2.16 6.66 -2.59
CA ALA A 182 3.53 6.22 -2.40
C ALA A 182 4.53 7.28 -2.88
N GLU A 183 5.61 7.47 -2.14
CA GLU A 183 6.75 8.26 -2.61
C GLU A 183 7.63 7.40 -3.53
N SER A 184 8.21 8.04 -4.54
CA SER A 184 9.16 7.43 -5.45
C SER A 184 10.44 8.25 -5.46
N THR A 185 11.59 7.58 -5.40
CA THR A 185 12.89 8.24 -5.30
C THR A 185 13.87 7.71 -6.36
N CYS A 186 14.58 8.63 -7.02
CA CYS A 186 15.75 8.29 -7.80
C CYS A 186 16.92 8.05 -6.85
N MET A 187 17.65 6.96 -7.07
CA MET A 187 18.72 6.52 -6.19
C MET A 187 20.08 6.79 -6.84
N GLY A 188 21.02 7.32 -6.07
CA GLY A 188 22.41 7.55 -6.46
C GLY A 188 23.36 6.71 -5.62
N ARG A 189 24.53 6.40 -6.18
CA ARG A 189 25.57 5.65 -5.48
C ARG A 189 26.42 6.60 -4.65
N ILE A 190 26.75 6.21 -3.42
CA ILE A 190 27.72 6.96 -2.61
C ILE A 190 29.15 6.57 -3.04
N PRO A 191 30.01 7.52 -3.44
CA PRO A 191 31.38 7.26 -3.87
C PRO A 191 32.17 6.42 -2.86
N GLY A 192 32.90 5.42 -3.33
CA GLY A 192 33.72 4.54 -2.48
C GLY A 192 32.94 3.46 -1.73
N THR A 193 31.60 3.40 -1.88
CA THR A 193 30.77 2.36 -1.24
C THR A 193 29.90 1.61 -2.26
N SER A 194 29.23 0.57 -1.79
CA SER A 194 28.18 -0.15 -2.52
C SER A 194 26.76 0.36 -2.23
N ASP A 195 26.64 1.43 -1.44
CA ASP A 195 25.35 1.89 -0.94
C ASP A 195 24.69 2.86 -1.91
N PHE A 196 23.41 2.58 -2.19
CA PHE A 196 22.54 3.45 -2.97
C PHE A 196 21.61 4.19 -2.02
N LYS A 197 21.52 5.51 -2.18
CA LYS A 197 20.64 6.40 -1.39
C LYS A 197 19.90 7.39 -2.28
N GLY A 198 18.74 7.85 -1.82
CA GLY A 198 17.89 8.78 -2.57
C GLY A 198 18.59 10.09 -2.86
N ILE A 199 18.54 10.51 -4.12
CA ILE A 199 19.06 11.79 -4.60
C ILE A 199 18.17 12.89 -4.03
N GLY A 200 18.79 13.91 -3.43
CA GLY A 200 18.11 14.97 -2.68
C GLY A 200 18.08 14.76 -1.17
N HIS A 201 18.04 13.51 -0.70
CA HIS A 201 18.12 13.20 0.74
C HIS A 201 19.56 13.14 1.26
N TYR A 202 20.50 12.71 0.42
CA TYR A 202 21.91 12.55 0.79
C TYR A 202 22.82 13.33 -0.17
N ARG A 203 23.61 14.27 0.36
CA ARG A 203 24.50 15.15 -0.43
C ARG A 203 25.59 14.40 -1.20
N ALA A 204 26.00 13.24 -0.71
CA ALA A 204 27.07 12.44 -1.32
C ALA A 204 26.56 11.44 -2.38
N ALA A 205 25.25 11.28 -2.56
CA ALA A 205 24.70 10.35 -3.55
C ALA A 205 24.82 10.94 -4.96
N MET A 206 25.49 10.23 -5.87
CA MET A 206 25.70 10.65 -7.26
C MET A 206 25.01 9.70 -8.23
N GLU A 207 24.39 10.25 -9.29
CA GLU A 207 23.87 9.43 -10.39
C GLU A 207 25.02 8.78 -11.17
N ILE A 208 24.76 7.59 -11.71
CA ILE A 208 25.69 6.89 -12.58
C ILE A 208 25.32 7.24 -14.01
N SER A 209 26.31 7.64 -14.81
CA SER A 209 26.01 8.12 -16.15
C SER A 209 25.36 7.04 -17.03
N GLY A 210 24.27 7.40 -17.69
CA GLY A 210 23.47 6.52 -18.54
C GLY A 210 22.66 5.43 -17.80
N ILE A 211 22.71 5.36 -16.46
CA ILE A 211 21.99 4.36 -15.65
C ILE A 211 21.14 5.08 -14.60
N LYS A 212 19.82 4.86 -14.63
CA LYS A 212 18.92 5.39 -13.60
C LYS A 212 18.45 4.30 -12.66
N VAL A 213 18.70 4.46 -11.36
CA VAL A 213 18.18 3.55 -10.34
C VAL A 213 16.91 4.18 -9.74
N PHE A 214 15.78 3.48 -9.85
CA PHE A 214 14.47 3.95 -9.42
C PHE A 214 13.93 3.06 -8.29
N ARG A 215 13.50 3.69 -7.19
CA ARG A 215 12.86 3.01 -6.05
C ARG A 215 11.45 3.57 -5.85
N PHE A 216 10.50 2.67 -5.62
CA PHE A 216 9.13 3.00 -5.27
C PHE A 216 8.81 2.48 -3.87
N ASP A 217 8.52 3.38 -2.93
CA ASP A 217 8.48 3.09 -1.49
C ASP A 217 7.08 2.66 -1.01
N ALA A 218 6.49 1.68 -1.69
CA ALA A 218 5.21 1.07 -1.32
C ALA A 218 5.04 -0.35 -1.89
N PRO A 219 4.12 -1.18 -1.33
CA PRO A 219 3.65 -2.36 -2.04
C PRO A 219 3.11 -1.98 -3.41
N LEU A 220 3.31 -2.83 -4.42
CA LEU A 220 2.83 -2.56 -5.77
C LEU A 220 1.57 -3.39 -6.04
N TYR A 221 0.44 -2.73 -6.22
CA TYR A 221 -0.84 -3.40 -6.42
C TYR A 221 -1.78 -2.54 -7.28
N PHE A 222 -3.00 -3.05 -7.57
CA PHE A 222 -3.94 -2.41 -8.50
C PHE A 222 -4.14 -0.90 -8.26
N ALA A 223 -4.13 -0.45 -7.01
CA ALA A 223 -4.47 0.93 -6.69
C ALA A 223 -3.35 1.94 -6.95
N ASN A 224 -2.10 1.48 -7.04
CA ASN A 224 -0.92 2.35 -7.24
C ASN A 224 -0.03 1.92 -8.42
N ALA A 225 -0.42 0.89 -9.17
CA ALA A 225 0.27 0.43 -10.38
C ALA A 225 0.47 1.57 -11.42
N GLU A 226 -0.57 2.36 -11.68
CA GLU A 226 -0.48 3.50 -12.61
C GLU A 226 0.37 4.65 -12.06
N LEU A 227 0.34 4.86 -10.74
CA LEU A 227 1.21 5.84 -10.09
C LEU A 227 2.67 5.43 -10.23
N PHE A 228 3.00 4.15 -10.07
CA PHE A 228 4.35 3.63 -10.27
C PHE A 228 4.87 3.93 -11.68
N LEU A 229 4.08 3.63 -12.71
CA LEU A 229 4.45 3.89 -14.11
C LEU A 229 4.66 5.39 -14.35
N SER A 230 3.69 6.22 -13.94
CA SER A 230 3.75 7.67 -14.09
C SER A 230 4.96 8.28 -13.35
N SER A 231 5.25 7.82 -12.14
CA SER A 231 6.39 8.25 -11.34
C SER A 231 7.72 7.88 -11.99
N MET A 232 7.82 6.71 -12.62
CA MET A 232 9.02 6.27 -13.33
C MET A 232 9.24 7.08 -14.63
N HIS A 233 8.18 7.35 -15.38
CA HIS A 233 8.24 8.25 -16.55
C HIS A 233 8.71 9.65 -16.13
N SER A 234 8.16 10.18 -15.03
CA SER A 234 8.59 11.47 -14.48
C SER A 234 10.02 11.45 -13.95
N ALA A 235 10.47 10.35 -13.32
CA ALA A 235 11.82 10.20 -12.78
C ALA A 235 12.91 10.11 -13.86
N THR A 236 12.58 9.50 -14.99
CA THR A 236 13.46 9.39 -16.16
C THR A 236 13.42 10.63 -17.04
N GLY A 237 12.36 11.45 -16.93
CA GLY A 237 12.11 12.58 -17.83
C GLY A 237 11.76 12.15 -19.26
N LEU A 238 11.46 10.87 -19.46
CA LEU A 238 11.14 10.25 -20.74
C LEU A 238 9.80 9.55 -20.61
N ASP A 239 8.85 10.00 -21.42
CA ASP A 239 7.59 9.29 -21.62
C ASP A 239 7.70 8.41 -22.89
N PRO A 240 7.86 7.09 -22.72
CA PRO A 240 8.08 6.17 -23.85
C PRO A 240 6.91 6.16 -24.82
N LEU A 241 5.66 6.31 -24.35
CA LEU A 241 4.46 6.29 -25.20
C LEU A 241 4.46 7.49 -26.15
N ASN A 242 4.77 8.67 -25.63
CA ASN A 242 4.85 9.89 -26.42
C ASN A 242 6.01 9.86 -27.43
N ILE A 243 7.15 9.27 -27.07
CA ILE A 243 8.30 9.13 -27.97
C ILE A 243 7.97 8.16 -29.11
N VAL A 244 7.40 6.99 -28.79
CA VAL A 244 7.00 6.01 -29.80
C VAL A 244 5.93 6.56 -30.74
N ALA A 245 4.97 7.34 -30.23
CA ALA A 245 3.96 8.01 -31.05
C ALA A 245 4.59 9.01 -32.03
N LYS A 246 5.52 9.86 -31.57
CA LYS A 246 6.26 10.80 -32.43
C LYS A 246 7.11 10.10 -33.48
N LEU A 247 7.77 8.99 -33.10
CA LEU A 247 8.56 8.18 -34.02
C LEU A 247 7.68 7.54 -35.11
N LYS A 248 6.52 7.00 -34.75
CA LYS A 248 5.55 6.47 -35.73
C LYS A 248 5.07 7.56 -36.69
N GLN A 249 4.69 8.73 -36.17
CA GLN A 249 4.26 9.85 -37.02
C GLN A 249 5.37 10.30 -37.99
N THR A 250 6.61 10.43 -37.53
CA THR A 250 7.73 10.81 -38.41
C THR A 250 8.09 9.73 -39.43
N VAL A 251 7.95 8.45 -39.07
CA VAL A 251 8.12 7.34 -40.03
C VAL A 251 7.00 7.37 -41.08
N ASP A 252 5.75 7.59 -40.68
CA ASP A 252 4.61 7.67 -41.59
C ASP A 252 4.71 8.89 -42.51
N GLU A 253 5.16 10.05 -42.01
CA GLU A 253 5.45 11.25 -42.81
C GLU A 253 6.59 11.00 -43.81
N LYS A 254 7.70 10.38 -43.38
CA LYS A 254 8.81 10.04 -44.28
C LYS A 254 8.40 9.02 -45.34
N LYS A 255 7.51 8.07 -44.99
CA LYS A 255 6.95 7.10 -45.93
C LYS A 255 6.08 7.79 -46.99
N LYS A 256 5.21 8.72 -46.58
CA LYS A 256 4.43 9.56 -47.52
C LYS A 256 5.32 10.39 -48.46
N ILE A 257 6.39 10.99 -47.93
CA ILE A 257 7.34 11.77 -48.75
C ILE A 257 8.15 10.87 -49.71
N ALA A 258 8.48 9.64 -49.29
CA ALA A 258 9.15 8.66 -50.14
C ALA A 258 8.22 8.17 -51.27
N ASP A 259 6.95 7.90 -50.95
CA ASP A 259 5.94 7.48 -51.92
C ASP A 259 5.64 8.62 -52.94
N ASP A 260 5.59 9.87 -52.50
CA ASP A 260 5.45 11.05 -53.38
C ASP A 260 6.68 11.28 -54.29
N LYS A 261 7.88 10.90 -53.83
CA LYS A 261 9.11 10.97 -54.65
C LYS A 261 9.20 9.83 -55.66
N ILE A 262 8.68 8.65 -55.32
CA ILE A 262 8.60 7.50 -56.24
C ILE A 262 7.60 7.80 -57.38
N SER A 263 6.48 8.47 -57.07
CA SER A 263 5.50 8.88 -58.10
C SER A 263 6.02 9.95 -59.08
N LYS A 264 7.13 10.65 -58.78
CA LYS A 264 7.76 11.64 -59.67
C LYS A 264 8.98 11.12 -60.44
N LYS A 265 9.46 9.90 -60.16
CA LYS A 265 10.68 9.33 -60.74
C LYS A 265 10.43 8.16 -61.69
N THR A 266 9.20 8.01 -62.21
CA THR A 266 8.82 6.97 -63.19
C THR A 266 8.89 7.46 -64.65
N GLU A 267 9.84 8.34 -64.98
CA GLU A 267 10.31 8.48 -66.35
C GLU A 267 11.86 8.53 -66.34
N ILE A 268 12.46 7.56 -67.05
CA ILE A 268 13.89 7.41 -67.42
C ILE A 268 14.77 6.48 -66.54
N ILE A 269 14.58 5.17 -66.76
CA ILE A 269 15.48 4.00 -67.01
C ILE A 269 16.95 3.92 -66.47
N ASP A 270 17.25 2.71 -65.93
CA ASP A 270 18.49 1.90 -65.73
C ASP A 270 19.69 2.38 -64.90
N LYS A 271 19.96 1.68 -63.79
CA LYS A 271 21.01 0.63 -63.64
C LYS A 271 21.06 0.08 -62.20
N ASP A 272 21.49 -1.18 -62.11
CA ASP A 272 21.67 -1.99 -60.90
C ASP A 272 22.47 -1.29 -59.78
N GLU A 273 21.96 -1.37 -58.55
CA GLU A 273 22.77 -1.40 -57.30
C GLU A 273 21.88 -1.87 -56.13
N GLU A 274 22.27 -2.95 -55.45
CA GLU A 274 21.70 -3.39 -54.18
C GLU A 274 21.96 -2.32 -53.10
N ILE A 275 20.91 -1.70 -52.57
CA ILE A 275 21.01 -0.74 -51.47
C ILE A 275 20.74 -1.45 -50.15
N GLN A 276 21.78 -1.68 -49.35
CA GLN A 276 21.66 -2.04 -47.93
C GLN A 276 21.13 -0.85 -47.12
N LEU A 277 20.02 -1.05 -46.41
CA LEU A 277 19.42 -0.06 -45.51
C LEU A 277 20.08 -0.14 -44.12
N THR A 278 21.17 0.61 -43.94
CA THR A 278 21.75 0.85 -42.61
C THR A 278 21.03 2.02 -41.95
N VAL A 279 20.29 1.77 -40.86
CA VAL A 279 19.63 2.81 -40.06
C VAL A 279 20.71 3.59 -39.31
N ARG A 280 21.07 4.77 -39.83
CA ARG A 280 21.96 5.71 -39.15
C ARG A 280 21.20 6.41 -38.02
N ARG A 281 21.71 6.27 -36.79
CA ARG A 281 21.30 7.02 -35.59
C ARG A 281 20.97 8.47 -35.95
N HIS A 282 19.80 8.94 -35.53
CA HIS A 282 19.30 10.27 -35.84
C HIS A 282 20.15 11.32 -35.11
N SER A 283 21.13 11.90 -35.81
CA SER A 283 21.79 13.14 -35.41
C SER A 283 20.86 14.30 -35.77
N ILE A 284 20.32 14.99 -34.78
CA ILE A 284 19.67 16.28 -34.96
C ILE A 284 20.79 17.30 -35.24
N GLN A 285 20.90 17.79 -36.47
CA GLN A 285 21.79 18.92 -36.80
C GLN A 285 21.03 20.24 -36.58
N PRO A 286 21.60 21.22 -35.85
CA PRO A 286 21.14 22.59 -35.93
C PRO A 286 21.66 23.25 -37.21
N SER A 287 20.85 24.14 -37.78
CA SER A 287 21.18 24.98 -38.91
C SER A 287 22.42 25.86 -38.65
N LYS A 288 23.34 25.91 -39.62
CA LYS A 288 24.57 26.70 -39.60
C LYS A 288 24.31 28.21 -39.46
N GLY A 289 25.05 28.84 -38.55
CA GLY A 289 25.26 30.29 -38.46
C GLY A 289 26.10 30.67 -37.23
N ASP A 290 27.40 30.88 -37.48
CA ASP A 290 28.35 31.73 -36.76
C ASP A 290 29.00 31.27 -35.42
N VAL A 291 30.30 30.93 -35.56
CA VAL A 291 31.48 31.22 -34.72
C VAL A 291 31.27 31.37 -33.21
N GLU A 292 31.69 30.35 -32.45
CA GLU A 292 32.69 30.47 -31.37
C GLU A 292 33.04 29.07 -30.80
N VAL A 293 34.33 28.86 -30.56
CA VAL A 293 34.89 27.62 -30.03
C VAL A 293 34.52 27.50 -28.55
N ASN A 294 33.47 26.73 -28.22
CA ASN A 294 33.13 26.39 -26.83
C ASN A 294 33.31 24.90 -26.53
N LYS A 295 34.15 24.65 -25.52
CA LYS A 295 34.49 23.36 -24.89
C LYS A 295 33.32 22.77 -24.07
N GLU A 296 32.15 22.57 -24.67
CA GLU A 296 30.96 22.04 -23.97
C GLU A 296 30.29 20.85 -24.70
N ALA A 297 31.04 20.12 -25.52
CA ALA A 297 30.53 18.99 -26.31
C ALA A 297 30.96 17.61 -25.77
N GLU A 298 30.99 17.42 -24.44
CA GLU A 298 31.50 16.16 -23.82
C GLU A 298 30.53 15.35 -22.95
N ASP A 299 29.26 15.73 -22.70
CA ASP A 299 28.35 14.84 -21.93
C ASP A 299 26.87 14.94 -22.36
N LEU A 300 26.50 14.25 -23.44
CA LEU A 300 25.11 13.85 -23.69
C LEU A 300 25.04 12.33 -23.64
N ILE A 301 25.32 11.76 -22.46
CA ILE A 301 25.15 10.33 -22.23
C ILE A 301 23.65 10.05 -22.20
N GLN A 302 23.15 9.51 -23.32
CA GLN A 302 21.76 9.07 -23.46
C GLN A 302 21.48 7.97 -22.43
N LEU A 303 20.35 8.05 -21.73
CA LEU A 303 19.91 7.01 -20.80
C LEU A 303 19.82 5.67 -21.55
N THR A 304 20.50 4.64 -21.06
CA THR A 304 20.53 3.30 -21.69
C THR A 304 19.90 2.25 -20.79
N HIS A 305 20.02 2.39 -19.47
CA HIS A 305 19.53 1.40 -18.52
C HIS A 305 18.72 2.05 -17.39
N ILE A 306 17.66 1.35 -16.97
CA ILE A 306 16.89 1.64 -15.77
C ILE A 306 16.94 0.42 -14.87
N ILE A 307 17.20 0.63 -13.58
CA ILE A 307 17.21 -0.43 -12.58
C ILE A 307 16.10 -0.12 -11.59
N VAL A 308 15.10 -0.99 -11.53
CA VAL A 308 14.00 -0.91 -10.56
C VAL A 308 14.42 -1.64 -9.29
N ASP A 309 14.52 -0.91 -8.19
CA ASP A 309 14.75 -1.47 -6.87
C ASP A 309 13.44 -1.98 -6.27
N CYS A 310 13.27 -3.30 -6.24
CA CYS A 310 12.09 -3.96 -5.69
C CYS A 310 12.19 -4.26 -4.19
N SER A 311 13.23 -3.77 -3.49
CA SER A 311 13.41 -4.04 -2.04
C SER A 311 12.27 -3.48 -1.18
N SER A 312 11.66 -2.39 -1.61
CA SER A 312 10.54 -1.73 -0.93
C SER A 312 9.19 -2.42 -1.15
N PHE A 313 9.10 -3.46 -1.99
CA PHE A 313 7.86 -4.21 -2.23
C PHE A 313 7.71 -5.34 -1.19
N PRO A 314 6.86 -5.21 -0.15
CA PRO A 314 6.59 -6.33 0.76
C PRO A 314 5.79 -7.44 0.08
N TYR A 315 4.88 -7.07 -0.83
CA TYR A 315 4.06 -7.96 -1.65
C TYR A 315 3.71 -7.26 -2.98
N ILE A 316 3.23 -8.05 -3.94
CA ILE A 316 2.77 -7.59 -5.26
C ILE A 316 1.50 -8.36 -5.67
N ASP A 317 0.56 -7.71 -6.36
CA ASP A 317 -0.59 -8.38 -6.98
C ASP A 317 -0.40 -8.56 -8.50
N LEU A 318 -1.40 -9.15 -9.18
CA LEU A 318 -1.30 -9.39 -10.63
C LEU A 318 -1.20 -8.09 -11.44
N MET A 319 -1.89 -7.02 -11.05
CA MET A 319 -1.82 -5.72 -11.74
C MET A 319 -0.48 -5.03 -11.50
N GLY A 320 0.13 -5.21 -10.33
CA GLY A 320 1.48 -4.76 -10.05
C GLY A 320 2.53 -5.51 -10.87
N VAL A 321 2.38 -6.84 -11.01
CA VAL A 321 3.25 -7.63 -11.89
C VAL A 321 3.13 -7.17 -13.34
N ASP A 322 1.90 -6.95 -13.82
CA ASP A 322 1.64 -6.42 -15.15
C ASP A 322 2.26 -5.02 -15.34
N ALA A 323 2.20 -4.15 -14.33
CA ALA A 323 2.85 -2.84 -14.40
C ALA A 323 4.38 -2.94 -14.55
N LEU A 324 5.04 -3.89 -13.88
CA LEU A 324 6.49 -4.12 -14.08
C LEU A 324 6.79 -4.68 -15.48
N ALA A 325 5.96 -5.57 -16.01
CA ALA A 325 6.11 -6.08 -17.36
C ALA A 325 5.87 -4.99 -18.42
N ARG A 326 4.85 -4.14 -18.23
CA ARG A 326 4.57 -2.96 -19.05
C ARG A 326 5.74 -1.98 -19.03
N ALA A 327 6.27 -1.67 -17.85
CA ALA A 327 7.47 -0.86 -17.70
C ALA A 327 8.63 -1.37 -18.56
N HIS A 328 8.91 -2.67 -18.47
CA HIS A 328 9.95 -3.30 -19.27
C HIS A 328 9.69 -3.14 -20.78
N ALA A 329 8.47 -3.45 -21.22
CA ALA A 329 8.10 -3.38 -22.64
C ALA A 329 8.15 -1.96 -23.21
N GLU A 330 7.65 -0.97 -22.46
CA GLU A 330 7.60 0.44 -22.88
C GLU A 330 9.00 1.03 -23.05
N TYR A 331 9.90 0.82 -22.08
CA TYR A 331 11.28 1.32 -22.18
C TYR A 331 12.10 0.55 -23.20
N LYS A 332 11.87 -0.77 -23.35
CA LYS A 332 12.51 -1.56 -24.40
C LYS A 332 12.15 -1.06 -25.80
N ALA A 333 10.93 -0.56 -26.01
CA ALA A 333 10.51 0.00 -27.29
C ALA A 333 11.30 1.26 -27.71
N ILE A 334 11.90 1.98 -26.75
CA ILE A 334 12.80 3.12 -27.00
C ILE A 334 14.28 2.77 -26.78
N ASN A 335 14.61 1.47 -26.81
CA ASN A 335 15.96 0.94 -26.66
C ASN A 335 16.61 1.26 -25.30
N ILE A 336 15.82 1.27 -24.23
CA ILE A 336 16.27 1.38 -22.84
C ILE A 336 15.99 0.06 -22.12
N THR A 337 17.03 -0.56 -21.58
CA THR A 337 16.90 -1.84 -20.87
C THR A 337 16.46 -1.61 -19.43
N VAL A 338 15.47 -2.39 -18.96
CA VAL A 338 14.98 -2.34 -17.57
C VAL A 338 15.39 -3.61 -16.84
N PHE A 339 16.14 -3.44 -15.74
CA PHE A 339 16.51 -4.50 -14.81
C PHE A 339 15.75 -4.40 -13.50
N PHE A 340 15.55 -5.53 -12.83
CA PHE A 340 14.88 -5.60 -11.54
C PHE A 340 15.84 -6.17 -10.51
N ALA A 341 16.00 -5.48 -9.37
CA ALA A 341 16.92 -5.87 -8.32
C ALA A 341 16.20 -6.05 -6.97
N CYS A 342 16.82 -6.80 -6.06
CA CYS A 342 16.39 -6.90 -4.65
C CYS A 342 14.94 -7.40 -4.44
N CYS A 343 14.42 -8.24 -5.34
CA CYS A 343 13.06 -8.77 -5.24
C CYS A 343 12.92 -9.72 -4.03
N LYS A 344 11.98 -9.43 -3.12
CA LYS A 344 11.65 -10.32 -2.00
C LYS A 344 11.06 -11.65 -2.47
N VAL A 345 11.15 -12.67 -1.61
CA VAL A 345 10.68 -14.03 -1.92
C VAL A 345 9.21 -14.07 -2.35
N ALA A 346 8.33 -13.36 -1.64
CA ALA A 346 6.90 -13.30 -1.97
C ALA A 346 6.65 -12.70 -3.38
N VAL A 347 7.43 -11.68 -3.76
CA VAL A 347 7.35 -11.04 -5.09
C VAL A 347 7.87 -11.99 -6.18
N ARG A 348 8.99 -12.68 -5.92
CA ARG A 348 9.52 -13.69 -6.85
C ARG A 348 8.58 -14.87 -7.07
N GLN A 349 7.89 -15.33 -6.02
CA GLN A 349 6.86 -16.35 -6.15
C GLN A 349 5.73 -15.91 -7.07
N MET A 350 5.29 -14.65 -6.95
CA MET A 350 4.30 -14.09 -7.87
C MET A 350 4.79 -14.05 -9.31
N PHE A 351 6.07 -13.78 -9.56
CA PHE A 351 6.64 -13.84 -10.92
C PHE A 351 6.65 -15.26 -11.51
N GLU A 352 6.89 -16.30 -10.70
CA GLU A 352 6.86 -17.70 -11.15
C GLU A 352 5.43 -18.22 -11.35
N TYR A 353 4.46 -17.75 -10.56
CA TYR A 353 3.05 -18.13 -10.69
C TYR A 353 2.29 -17.37 -11.77
N SER A 354 2.89 -16.29 -12.30
CA SER A 354 2.32 -15.47 -13.36
C SER A 354 3.13 -15.60 -14.65
N HIS A 355 2.61 -15.04 -15.74
CA HIS A 355 3.29 -14.99 -17.04
C HIS A 355 4.36 -13.88 -17.11
N PHE A 356 4.91 -13.44 -15.98
CA PHE A 356 5.90 -12.35 -15.94
C PHE A 356 7.14 -12.70 -16.76
N TYR A 357 7.67 -13.92 -16.59
CA TYR A 357 8.89 -14.36 -17.27
C TYR A 357 8.74 -14.64 -18.77
N GLU A 358 7.51 -14.63 -19.31
CA GLU A 358 7.27 -14.64 -20.75
C GLU A 358 7.57 -13.27 -21.39
N HIS A 359 7.44 -12.20 -20.60
CA HIS A 359 7.65 -10.82 -21.03
C HIS A 359 9.02 -10.28 -20.61
N VAL A 360 9.51 -10.68 -19.44
CA VAL A 360 10.79 -10.25 -18.87
C VAL A 360 11.74 -11.43 -18.71
N PRO A 361 12.92 -11.43 -19.36
CA PRO A 361 13.88 -12.51 -19.21
C PRO A 361 14.36 -12.69 -17.77
N LYS A 362 14.53 -13.94 -17.32
CA LYS A 362 15.10 -14.24 -15.99
C LYS A 362 16.51 -13.66 -15.79
N SER A 363 17.26 -13.43 -16.87
CA SER A 363 18.58 -12.79 -16.85
C SER A 363 18.55 -11.31 -16.42
N TYR A 364 17.39 -10.65 -16.42
CA TYR A 364 17.23 -9.25 -16.01
C TYR A 364 16.86 -9.10 -14.53
N MET A 365 16.93 -10.20 -13.77
CA MET A 365 16.64 -10.25 -12.34
C MET A 365 17.94 -10.39 -11.55
N PHE A 366 18.20 -9.44 -10.66
CA PHE A 366 19.43 -9.39 -9.87
C PHE A 366 19.14 -9.47 -8.38
N VAL A 367 20.09 -10.06 -7.63
CA VAL A 367 19.99 -10.20 -6.18
C VAL A 367 20.23 -8.85 -5.51
N SER A 368 21.24 -8.09 -5.95
CA SER A 368 21.58 -6.79 -5.41
C SER A 368 21.57 -5.69 -6.48
N LEU A 369 21.45 -4.44 -6.04
CA LEU A 369 21.59 -3.27 -6.93
C LEU A 369 22.99 -3.17 -7.53
N GLN A 370 24.02 -3.57 -6.78
CA GLN A 370 25.41 -3.56 -7.24
C GLN A 370 25.58 -4.47 -8.46
N ASP A 371 25.02 -5.68 -8.42
CA ASP A 371 25.12 -6.65 -9.52
C ASP A 371 24.40 -6.15 -10.77
N ALA A 372 23.19 -5.59 -10.60
CA ALA A 372 22.42 -4.99 -11.69
C ALA A 372 23.17 -3.82 -12.35
N VAL A 373 23.76 -2.94 -11.54
CA VAL A 373 24.55 -1.80 -12.03
C VAL A 373 25.82 -2.29 -12.74
N ALA A 374 26.52 -3.27 -12.19
CA ALA A 374 27.72 -3.82 -12.80
C ALA A 374 27.42 -4.44 -14.17
N GLN A 375 26.30 -5.17 -14.29
CA GLN A 375 25.85 -5.72 -15.57
C GLN A 375 25.47 -4.61 -16.57
N ALA A 376 24.73 -3.59 -16.14
CA ALA A 376 24.38 -2.46 -17.01
C ALA A 376 25.62 -1.69 -17.51
N GLN A 377 26.62 -1.48 -16.65
CA GLN A 377 27.90 -0.87 -17.04
C GLN A 377 28.68 -1.75 -18.02
N TYR A 378 28.62 -3.07 -17.86
CA TYR A 378 29.24 -4.01 -18.79
C TYR A 378 28.58 -3.94 -20.18
N GLU A 379 27.24 -3.92 -20.25
CA GLU A 379 26.49 -3.78 -21.50
C GLU A 379 26.77 -2.43 -22.18
N GLN A 380 26.80 -1.32 -21.43
CA GLN A 380 27.21 -0.01 -21.95
C GLN A 380 28.61 -0.03 -22.57
N GLN A 381 29.58 -0.71 -21.93
CA GLN A 381 30.94 -0.82 -22.45
C GLN A 381 31.03 -1.67 -23.72
N GLN A 382 30.21 -2.72 -23.83
CA GLN A 382 30.14 -3.52 -25.05
C GLN A 382 29.55 -2.74 -26.23
N ASP A 383 28.47 -2.00 -26.00
CA ASP A 383 27.83 -1.17 -27.03
C ASP A 383 28.77 -0.10 -27.58
N ILE A 384 29.61 0.48 -26.71
CA ILE A 384 30.67 1.43 -27.10
C ILE A 384 31.76 0.73 -27.91
N ARG A 385 32.16 -0.50 -27.53
CA ARG A 385 33.24 -1.27 -28.20
C ARG A 385 32.84 -1.83 -29.56
N PHE A 386 31.58 -2.24 -29.74
CA PHE A 386 31.12 -2.91 -30.96
C PHE A 386 30.37 -2.02 -31.96
N GLY A 387 30.21 -0.72 -31.65
CA GLY A 387 29.81 0.31 -32.61
C GLY A 387 28.79 -0.11 -33.67
N SER A 388 27.49 -0.06 -33.36
CA SER A 388 26.42 -0.06 -34.38
C SER A 388 26.48 -1.20 -35.41
N SER A 389 26.50 -2.47 -34.98
CA SER A 389 25.85 -3.52 -35.79
C SER A 389 24.39 -3.59 -35.36
N ALA A 390 23.53 -2.91 -36.13
CA ALA A 390 22.09 -2.98 -35.93
C ALA A 390 21.60 -4.40 -36.25
N GLU A 391 21.25 -5.18 -35.24
CA GLU A 391 20.32 -6.28 -35.43
C GLU A 391 18.96 -5.68 -35.85
N ALA A 392 18.46 -6.14 -36.99
CA ALA A 392 17.21 -5.67 -37.57
C ALA A 392 16.04 -5.96 -36.63
N VAL A 393 15.26 -4.93 -36.32
CA VAL A 393 13.99 -5.04 -35.59
C VAL A 393 13.03 -5.94 -36.39
N PRO A 394 12.46 -7.01 -35.81
CA PRO A 394 11.42 -7.77 -36.48
C PRO A 394 10.20 -6.86 -36.68
N SER A 395 9.71 -6.79 -37.92
CA SER A 395 8.63 -5.92 -38.42
C SER A 395 7.23 -6.21 -37.86
N LYS A 396 7.13 -6.86 -36.70
CA LYS A 396 5.87 -7.22 -36.05
C LYS A 396 5.91 -6.84 -34.57
N ILE A 397 5.50 -5.61 -34.27
CA ILE A 397 5.09 -5.22 -32.92
C ILE A 397 3.66 -5.74 -32.75
N MET A 398 3.51 -6.89 -32.12
CA MET A 398 2.19 -7.37 -31.69
C MET A 398 1.91 -6.71 -30.34
N LEU A 399 1.21 -5.58 -30.36
CA LEU A 399 0.57 -5.04 -29.16
C LEU A 399 -0.41 -6.11 -28.65
N PRO A 400 -0.47 -6.39 -27.34
CA PRO A 400 -1.54 -7.21 -26.79
C PRO A 400 -2.88 -6.58 -27.18
N SER A 401 -3.77 -7.37 -27.77
CA SER A 401 -5.15 -6.95 -28.00
C SER A 401 -5.82 -6.76 -26.65
N ILE A 402 -5.97 -5.50 -26.24
CA ILE A 402 -6.83 -5.13 -25.12
C ILE A 402 -8.27 -5.40 -25.57
N ASN A 403 -8.93 -6.36 -24.92
CA ASN A 403 -10.36 -6.57 -25.08
C ASN A 403 -11.06 -5.38 -24.39
N PRO A 404 -11.84 -4.53 -25.10
CA PRO A 404 -12.49 -3.38 -24.48
C PRO A 404 -13.73 -3.73 -23.64
N ASP A 405 -14.17 -4.99 -23.66
CA ASP A 405 -15.46 -5.39 -23.11
C ASP A 405 -15.34 -6.04 -21.72
N VAL A 406 -15.05 -5.24 -20.69
CA VAL A 406 -15.41 -5.58 -19.28
C VAL A 406 -16.11 -4.42 -18.55
N THR A 407 -16.41 -3.31 -19.24
CA THR A 407 -17.21 -2.21 -18.67
C THR A 407 -18.48 -1.98 -19.46
N GLN A 408 -19.39 -2.96 -19.47
CA GLN A 408 -20.84 -2.76 -19.68
C GLN A 408 -21.60 -4.10 -19.57
N SER A 409 -22.07 -4.46 -18.37
CA SER A 409 -23.32 -5.24 -18.20
C SER A 409 -23.73 -5.35 -16.73
N SER A 410 -24.35 -4.30 -16.19
CA SER A 410 -25.39 -4.48 -15.17
C SER A 410 -26.25 -3.22 -15.03
N SER A 411 -27.09 -2.98 -16.03
CA SER A 411 -28.32 -2.20 -15.85
C SER A 411 -29.38 -2.67 -16.83
N THR A 412 -30.57 -2.95 -16.27
CA THR A 412 -31.91 -3.07 -16.87
C THR A 412 -32.33 -4.36 -17.61
N ASN A 413 -33.14 -5.14 -16.87
CA ASN A 413 -34.50 -5.64 -17.18
C ASN A 413 -34.79 -6.47 -18.45
N ASP A 414 -35.30 -7.70 -18.26
CA ASP A 414 -36.73 -8.01 -18.47
C ASP A 414 -37.05 -9.51 -18.19
N LYS A 415 -37.79 -9.79 -17.11
CA LYS A 415 -39.04 -10.58 -17.02
C LYS A 415 -39.39 -10.98 -15.58
#